data_AF-A0A6C1QGG8-F1
#
_entry.id   AF-A0A6C1QGG8-F1
#
_cell.length_a   1.000
_cell.length_b   1.000
_cell.length_c   1.000
_cell.angle_alpha   90.00
_cell.angle_beta   90.00
_cell.angle_gamma   90.00
#
_symmetry.space_group_name_H-M   'P 1'
#
loop_
_entity.id
_entity.type
_entity.pdbx_description
1 polymer ?
#
loop_
_entity_poly.entity_id
_entity_poly.type
_entity_poly.pdbx_seq_one_letter_code
_entity_poly.pdbx_strand_id
1 'polypeptide(L)'
;MGCVQNEGNIEVPTGGPYVIPYGSILPKLNECDNLLVTCAMSASHIAYGSIRMEPVFMILAQSAATATSLALAINTGLHDLSYPRLREKLLAGNQRLELDTERFPAIMPPAEPPRERARIFNEPFPERGCVVDYFD
;
A
#
# COMPACT_ATOMS: atom_id res chain seq x y z
N MET A 1 -17.64 8.16 7.80
CA MET A 1 -17.03 9.48 8.04
C MET A 1 -15.62 9.26 8.59
N GLY A 2 -14.62 9.96 8.06
CA GLY A 2 -13.21 9.71 8.39
C GLY A 2 -12.80 10.41 9.68
N CYS A 3 -12.07 9.71 10.54
CA CYS A 3 -11.32 10.33 11.63
C CYS A 3 -10.02 10.91 11.07
N VAL A 4 -9.64 12.13 11.49
CA VAL A 4 -8.28 12.64 11.31
C VAL A 4 -7.38 11.78 12.19
N GLN A 5 -6.34 11.20 11.61
CA GLN A 5 -5.38 10.38 12.34
C GLN A 5 -3.97 10.84 11.99
N ASN A 6 -3.05 10.70 12.94
CA ASN A 6 -1.64 10.84 12.64
C ASN A 6 -1.20 9.66 11.74
N GLU A 7 -0.96 9.96 10.46
CA GLU A 7 -0.56 9.03 9.41
C GLU A 7 0.95 8.73 9.38
N GLY A 8 1.68 9.28 10.36
CA GLY A 8 3.13 9.24 10.48
C GLY A 8 3.72 10.66 10.50
N ASN A 9 4.97 10.78 10.96
CA ASN A 9 5.74 12.01 10.92
C ASN A 9 6.98 11.80 10.03
N ILE A 10 7.32 12.78 9.19
CA ILE A 10 8.48 12.71 8.27
C ILE A 10 9.80 12.63 9.05
N GLU A 11 9.83 13.19 10.26
CA GLU A 11 11.02 13.21 11.14
C GLU A 11 11.25 11.87 11.86
N VAL A 12 10.25 10.98 11.86
CA VAL A 12 10.36 9.66 12.48
C VAL A 12 10.78 8.66 11.42
N PRO A 13 11.90 7.93 11.62
CA PRO A 13 12.36 6.95 10.65
C PRO A 13 11.32 5.83 10.47
N THR A 14 11.11 5.40 9.24
CA THR A 14 10.18 4.31 8.89
C THR A 14 10.66 2.92 9.34
N GLY A 15 11.80 2.84 10.04
CA GLY A 15 12.40 1.58 10.51
C GLY A 15 13.10 0.75 9.42
N GLY A 16 13.06 1.18 8.16
CA GLY A 16 13.67 0.48 7.02
C GLY A 16 12.81 0.56 5.74
N PRO A 17 13.20 -0.17 4.67
CA PRO A 17 12.36 -0.34 3.50
C PRO A 17 11.11 -1.17 3.83
N TYR A 18 10.05 -0.97 3.06
CA TYR A 18 8.78 -1.66 3.24
C TYR A 18 8.22 -2.18 1.92
N VAL A 19 7.33 -3.18 2.02
CA VAL A 19 6.63 -3.75 0.88
C VAL A 19 5.28 -3.07 0.68
N ILE A 20 4.85 -2.93 -0.57
CA ILE A 20 3.52 -2.44 -0.92
C ILE A 20 2.63 -3.67 -1.18
N PRO A 21 1.58 -3.91 -0.39
CA PRO A 21 0.67 -5.02 -0.62
C PRO A 21 -0.05 -4.89 -1.96
N TYR A 22 -0.24 -6.00 -2.67
CA TYR A 22 -1.06 -6.03 -3.89
C TYR A 22 -2.49 -5.52 -3.65
N GLY A 23 -3.05 -5.79 -2.47
CA GLY A 23 -4.36 -5.28 -2.09
C GLY A 23 -4.46 -3.75 -2.03
N SER A 24 -3.35 -3.02 -1.92
CA SER A 24 -3.37 -1.55 -1.89
C SER A 24 -3.75 -0.92 -3.23
N ILE A 25 -3.52 -1.63 -4.35
CA ILE A 25 -3.93 -1.20 -5.70
C ILE A 25 -5.31 -1.75 -6.11
N LEU A 26 -5.96 -2.53 -5.25
CA LEU A 26 -7.32 -3.03 -5.45
C LEU A 26 -8.32 -2.22 -4.61
N PRO A 27 -9.42 -1.72 -5.21
CA PRO A 27 -10.54 -1.18 -4.45
C PRO A 27 -11.23 -2.29 -3.66
N LYS A 28 -12.09 -1.93 -2.70
CA LYS A 28 -12.88 -2.94 -2.00
C LYS A 28 -13.85 -3.61 -2.97
N LEU A 29 -14.02 -4.92 -2.84
CA LEU A 29 -14.87 -5.72 -3.74
C LEU A 29 -16.32 -5.19 -3.81
N ASN A 30 -16.84 -4.64 -2.71
CA ASN A 30 -18.19 -4.08 -2.64
C ASN A 30 -18.32 -2.67 -3.24
N GLU A 31 -17.21 -2.00 -3.55
CA GLU A 31 -17.17 -0.66 -4.15
C GLU A 31 -16.93 -0.72 -5.66
N CYS A 32 -15.98 -1.56 -6.10
CA CYS A 32 -15.68 -1.81 -7.51
C CYS A 32 -14.96 -3.15 -7.64
N ASP A 33 -15.35 -3.95 -8.62
CA ASP A 33 -14.61 -5.12 -9.06
C ASP A 33 -13.81 -4.81 -10.33
N ASN A 34 -12.84 -5.67 -10.65
CA ASN A 34 -12.07 -5.65 -11.90
C ASN A 34 -11.39 -4.31 -12.27
N LEU A 35 -10.96 -3.54 -11.26
CA LEU A 35 -10.24 -2.28 -11.41
C LEU A 35 -8.91 -2.34 -10.64
N LEU A 36 -7.83 -1.88 -11.26
CA LEU A 36 -6.54 -1.66 -10.61
C LEU A 36 -6.22 -0.17 -10.62
N VAL A 37 -5.80 0.35 -9.47
CA VAL A 37 -5.42 1.75 -9.31
C VAL A 37 -4.00 1.82 -8.79
N THR A 38 -3.06 2.21 -9.63
CA THR A 38 -1.62 2.26 -9.30
C THR A 38 -1.15 3.64 -8.84
N CYS A 39 -1.88 4.70 -9.19
CA CYS A 39 -1.54 6.07 -8.81
C CYS A 39 -2.41 6.56 -7.64
N ALA A 40 -3.73 6.52 -7.75
CA ALA A 40 -4.64 6.94 -6.68
C ALA A 40 -4.95 5.80 -5.69
N MET A 41 -3.93 5.05 -5.30
CA MET A 41 -4.06 3.83 -4.49
C MET A 41 -4.24 4.13 -3.00
N SER A 42 -4.75 3.16 -2.24
CA SER A 42 -4.98 3.33 -0.80
C SER A 42 -3.65 3.37 -0.04
N ALA A 43 -3.24 4.56 0.39
CA ALA A 43 -2.03 4.82 1.15
C ALA A 43 -2.23 5.99 2.12
N SER A 44 -1.42 6.03 3.18
CA SER A 44 -1.31 7.24 3.98
C SER A 44 -0.52 8.31 3.23
N HIS A 45 -0.71 9.58 3.55
CA HIS A 45 0.03 10.71 3.00
C HIS A 45 1.55 10.52 3.09
N ILE A 46 2.04 10.00 4.22
CA ILE A 46 3.46 9.72 4.44
C ILE A 46 3.96 8.60 3.53
N ALA A 47 3.23 7.47 3.47
CA ALA A 47 3.59 6.37 2.57
C ALA A 47 3.52 6.79 1.09
N TYR A 48 2.54 7.63 0.74
CA TYR A 48 2.35 8.14 -0.60
C TYR A 48 3.53 9.02 -1.06
N GLY A 49 4.20 9.68 -0.12
CA GLY A 49 5.44 10.42 -0.35
C GLY A 49 6.51 9.60 -1.07
N SER A 50 6.65 8.31 -0.75
CA SER A 50 7.60 7.42 -1.44
C SER A 50 6.97 6.65 -2.61
N ILE A 51 5.66 6.33 -2.54
CA ILE A 51 4.94 5.62 -3.60
C ILE A 51 4.91 6.44 -4.90
N ARG A 52 4.81 7.76 -4.79
CA ARG A 52 4.75 8.66 -5.96
C ARG A 52 6.06 8.86 -6.70
N MET A 53 7.11 8.14 -6.30
CA MET A 53 8.37 8.13 -7.04
C MET A 53 8.17 7.36 -8.34
N GLU A 54 8.63 7.95 -9.46
CA GLU A 54 8.58 7.32 -10.79
C GLU A 54 8.96 5.83 -10.82
N PRO A 55 10.09 5.39 -10.21
CA PRO A 55 10.44 3.96 -10.21
C PRO A 55 9.41 3.08 -9.49
N VAL A 56 8.74 3.60 -8.46
CA VAL A 56 7.72 2.84 -7.72
C VAL A 56 6.44 2.71 -8.55
N PHE A 57 6.02 3.78 -9.23
CA PHE A 57 4.90 3.70 -10.18
C PHE A 57 5.15 2.72 -11.31
N MET A 58 6.37 2.65 -11.84
CA MET A 58 6.73 1.67 -12.88
C MET A 58 6.58 0.22 -12.37
N ILE A 59 7.06 -0.06 -11.16
CA ILE A 59 6.95 -1.39 -10.52
C ILE A 59 5.49 -1.76 -10.24
N LEU A 60 4.70 -0.82 -9.74
CA LEU A 60 3.26 -1.03 -9.49
C LEU A 60 2.51 -1.28 -10.81
N ALA A 61 2.83 -0.53 -11.86
CA ALA A 61 2.25 -0.73 -13.19
C ALA A 61 2.61 -2.11 -13.78
N GLN A 62 3.86 -2.54 -13.65
CA GLN A 62 4.28 -3.91 -14.03
C GLN A 62 3.48 -4.96 -13.27
N SER A 63 3.31 -4.78 -11.96
CA SER A 63 2.57 -5.70 -11.09
C SER A 63 1.12 -5.81 -11.53
N ALA A 64 0.49 -4.65 -11.77
CA ALA A 64 -0.90 -4.55 -12.23
C ALA A 64 -1.10 -5.22 -13.59
N ALA A 65 -0.25 -4.91 -14.58
CA ALA A 65 -0.32 -5.50 -15.91
C ALA A 65 -0.13 -7.02 -15.89
N THR A 66 0.78 -7.51 -15.05
CA THR A 66 1.02 -8.95 -14.87
C THR A 66 -0.20 -9.65 -14.26
N ALA A 67 -0.80 -9.05 -13.23
CA ALA A 67 -2.02 -9.55 -12.62
C ALA A 67 -3.18 -9.61 -13.61
N THR A 68 -3.41 -8.53 -14.36
CA THR A 68 -4.45 -8.47 -15.40
C THR A 68 -4.22 -9.52 -16.49
N SER A 69 -2.99 -9.65 -16.99
CA SER A 69 -2.66 -10.65 -18.01
C SER A 69 -2.94 -12.08 -17.53
N LEU A 70 -2.57 -12.38 -16.28
CA LEU A 70 -2.84 -13.68 -15.68
C LEU A 70 -4.33 -13.91 -15.47
N ALA A 71 -5.05 -12.91 -14.96
CA ALA A 71 -6.49 -12.96 -14.72
C ALA A 71 -7.27 -13.22 -16.02
N LEU A 72 -6.91 -12.52 -17.10
CA LEU A 72 -7.47 -12.72 -18.43
C LEU A 72 -7.21 -14.13 -18.96
N ALA A 73 -5.99 -14.66 -18.79
CA ALA A 73 -5.61 -15.97 -19.31
C ALA A 73 -6.39 -17.14 -18.66
N ILE A 74 -6.79 -16.99 -17.39
CA ILE A 74 -7.53 -18.02 -16.65
C ILE A 74 -9.00 -17.66 -16.43
N ASN A 75 -9.48 -16.58 -17.06
CA ASN A 75 -10.84 -16.07 -16.97
C ASN A 75 -11.33 -15.91 -15.50
N THR A 76 -10.54 -15.22 -14.68
CA THR A 76 -10.87 -14.94 -13.27
C THR A 76 -10.84 -13.45 -12.97
N GLY A 77 -11.51 -13.03 -11.89
CA GLY A 77 -11.48 -11.66 -11.39
C GLY A 77 -10.15 -11.32 -10.70
N LEU A 78 -9.81 -10.03 -10.68
CA LEU A 78 -8.57 -9.54 -10.05
C LEU A 78 -8.51 -9.77 -8.53
N HIS A 79 -9.67 -9.78 -7.86
CA HIS A 79 -9.80 -10.06 -6.43
C HIS A 79 -9.67 -11.55 -6.09
N ASP A 80 -10.03 -12.44 -7.02
CA ASP A 80 -9.96 -13.90 -6.86
C ASP A 80 -8.65 -14.49 -7.38
N LEU A 81 -7.75 -13.64 -7.89
CA LEU A 81 -6.49 -14.06 -8.46
C LEU A 81 -5.60 -14.71 -7.40
N SER A 82 -5.16 -15.94 -7.67
CA SER A 82 -4.25 -16.68 -6.79
C SER A 82 -2.91 -15.96 -6.66
N TYR A 83 -2.62 -15.44 -5.46
CA TYR A 83 -1.35 -14.76 -5.17
C TYR A 83 -0.11 -15.63 -5.44
N PRO A 84 -0.05 -16.94 -5.09
CA PRO A 84 1.08 -17.80 -5.45
C PRO A 84 1.40 -17.81 -6.95
N ARG A 85 0.38 -17.89 -7.81
CA ARG A 85 0.56 -17.85 -9.27
C ARG A 85 1.04 -16.48 -9.75
N LEU A 86 0.51 -15.40 -9.16
CA LEU A 86 0.98 -14.05 -9.44
C LEU A 86 2.45 -13.89 -9.02
N ARG A 87 2.82 -14.36 -7.81
CA ARG A 87 4.19 -14.32 -7.28
C ARG A 87 5.18 -14.98 -8.22
N GLU A 88 4.86 -16.17 -8.73
CA GLU A 88 5.69 -16.88 -9.72
C GLU A 88 5.93 -16.03 -10.98
N LYS A 89 4.89 -15.40 -11.52
CA LYS A 89 5.00 -14.54 -12.71
C LYS A 89 5.83 -13.29 -12.45
N LEU A 90 5.66 -12.63 -11.30
CA LEU A 90 6.42 -11.44 -10.94
C LEU A 90 7.91 -11.76 -10.74
N LEU A 91 8.21 -12.90 -10.10
CA LEU A 91 9.60 -13.38 -9.93
C LEU A 91 10.25 -13.74 -11.28
N ALA A 92 9.50 -14.36 -12.19
CA ALA A 92 9.98 -14.61 -13.55
C ALA A 92 10.29 -13.29 -14.31
N GLY A 93 9.59 -12.20 -13.96
CA GLY A 93 9.88 -10.84 -14.42
C GLY A 93 11.01 -10.13 -13.66
N ASN A 94 11.80 -10.85 -12.85
CA ASN A 94 12.86 -10.32 -11.98
C ASN A 94 12.40 -9.25 -10.99
N GLN A 95 11.11 -9.19 -10.66
CA GLN A 95 10.61 -8.24 -9.68
C GLN A 95 11.00 -8.67 -8.26
N ARG A 96 11.47 -7.71 -7.45
CA ARG A 96 11.79 -7.94 -6.04
C ARG A 96 10.50 -7.89 -5.21
N LEU A 97 10.20 -8.98 -4.51
CA LEU A 97 8.99 -9.12 -3.68
C LEU A 97 9.29 -9.23 -2.18
N GLU A 98 10.57 -9.39 -1.83
CA GLU A 98 11.05 -9.57 -0.47
C GLU A 98 12.06 -8.48 -0.13
N LEU A 99 12.09 -8.09 1.14
CA LEU A 99 13.04 -7.12 1.65
C LEU A 99 14.41 -7.79 1.80
N ASP A 100 15.43 -7.13 1.27
CA ASP A 100 16.83 -7.51 1.49
C ASP A 100 17.26 -6.97 2.86
N THR A 101 16.98 -7.75 3.91
CA THR A 101 17.26 -7.37 5.30
C THR A 101 18.74 -7.41 5.64
N GLU A 102 19.57 -8.10 4.85
CA GLU A 102 21.03 -8.10 5.01
C GLU A 102 21.63 -6.79 4.50
N ARG A 103 21.17 -6.32 3.33
CA ARG A 103 21.62 -5.05 2.76
C ARG A 103 20.99 -3.84 3.44
N PHE A 104 19.74 -3.97 3.89
CA PHE A 104 18.98 -2.91 4.53
C PHE A 104 18.43 -3.41 5.88
N PRO A 105 19.28 -3.48 6.92
CA PRO A 105 18.85 -3.93 8.24
C PRO A 105 17.80 -2.98 8.81
N ALA A 106 16.83 -3.56 9.52
CA ALA A 106 15.82 -2.78 10.22
C ALA A 106 16.50 -1.88 11.27
N ILE A 107 16.16 -0.60 11.25
CA ILE A 107 16.69 0.41 12.18
C ILE A 107 16.01 0.26 13.56
N MET A 108 14.79 -0.28 13.56
CA MET A 108 13.99 -0.51 14.75
C MET A 108 13.66 -2.01 14.88
N PRO A 109 13.51 -2.54 16.11
CA PRO A 109 13.06 -3.90 16.30
C PRO A 109 11.68 -4.10 15.65
N PRO A 110 11.36 -5.32 15.15
CA PRO A 110 10.07 -5.60 14.53
C PRO A 110 8.96 -5.35 15.54
N ALA A 111 8.28 -4.21 15.40
CA ALA A 111 7.03 -3.95 16.09
C ALA A 111 5.90 -4.58 15.28
N GLU A 112 5.02 -5.33 15.94
CA GLU A 112 3.82 -5.80 15.26
C GLU A 112 3.02 -4.57 14.81
N PRO A 113 2.66 -4.45 13.52
CA PRO A 113 1.87 -3.31 13.07
C PRO A 113 0.56 -3.33 13.86
N PRO A 114 0.11 -2.19 14.40
CA PRO A 114 -1.08 -2.15 15.23
C PRO A 114 -2.26 -2.76 14.47
N ARG A 115 -2.83 -3.86 15.00
CA ARG A 115 -3.91 -4.64 14.37
C ARG A 115 -5.22 -3.85 14.28
N GLU A 116 -5.37 -2.85 15.14
CA GLU A 116 -6.44 -1.86 15.11
C GLU A 116 -5.83 -0.45 15.05
N ARG A 117 -6.55 0.48 14.43
CA ARG A 117 -6.25 1.91 14.51
C ARG A 117 -6.30 2.34 15.98
N ALA A 118 -5.13 2.43 16.61
CA ALA A 118 -5.03 3.02 17.93
C ALA A 118 -5.27 4.52 17.80
N ARG A 119 -6.31 5.04 18.46
CA ARG A 119 -6.45 6.48 18.66
C ARG A 119 -5.30 6.93 19.54
N ILE A 120 -4.59 7.97 19.10
CA ILE A 120 -3.55 8.58 19.92
C ILE A 120 -4.26 9.61 20.80
N PHE A 121 -4.29 9.38 22.11
CA PHE A 121 -4.97 10.23 23.12
C PHE A 121 -6.51 10.32 23.00
N ASN A 122 -7.06 11.52 23.17
CA ASN A 122 -8.47 11.85 23.40
C ASN A 122 -9.11 12.53 22.16
N GLU A 123 -8.73 12.10 20.96
CA GLU A 123 -9.12 12.76 19.71
C GLU A 123 -10.66 12.86 19.56
N PRO A 124 -11.21 14.08 19.36
CA PRO A 124 -12.64 14.31 19.27
C PRO A 124 -13.25 13.72 17.99
N PHE A 125 -14.54 13.41 18.06
CA PHE A 125 -15.33 12.88 16.95
C PHE A 125 -15.86 14.04 16.09
N PRO A 126 -15.47 14.23 14.82
CA PRO A 126 -16.11 15.23 13.99
C PRO A 126 -17.39 14.62 13.39
N GLU A 127 -18.56 15.14 13.78
CA GLU A 127 -19.85 14.68 13.24
C GLU A 127 -20.08 15.07 11.77
N ARG A 128 -19.31 16.03 11.21
CA ARG A 128 -19.06 16.26 9.76
C ARG A 128 -17.72 16.99 9.58
N GLY A 129 -16.71 16.36 8.97
CA GLY A 129 -15.35 16.93 8.92
C GLY A 129 -14.71 17.01 7.53
N CYS A 130 -14.04 18.14 7.28
CA CYS A 130 -12.73 18.29 6.61
C CYS A 130 -12.07 19.52 7.24
N VAL A 131 -10.86 19.41 7.80
CA VAL A 131 -9.97 20.56 8.05
C VAL A 131 -8.52 20.11 7.90
N VAL A 132 -7.77 20.84 7.06
CA VAL A 132 -6.31 20.82 6.97
C VAL A 132 -5.89 22.29 7.09
N ASP A 133 -5.35 22.68 8.25
CA ASP A 133 -4.68 23.97 8.40
C ASP A 133 -3.23 23.70 8.82
N TYR A 134 -2.32 24.11 7.96
CA TYR A 134 -0.87 23.92 8.11
C TYR A 134 -0.12 25.24 7.91
N PHE A 135 -0.63 26.37 8.43
CA PHE A 135 0.13 27.61 8.57
C PHE A 135 -0.47 28.48 9.68
N ASP A 136 0.29 28.67 10.75
CA ASP A 136 0.64 30.01 11.24
C ASP A 136 2.14 30.20 10.95
#